data_AF-A0A136PPZ6-F1
#
_entry.id   AF-A0A136PPZ6-F1
#
_cell.length_a   1.000
_cell.length_b   1.000
_cell.length_c   1.000
_cell.angle_alpha   90.00
_cell.angle_beta   90.00
_cell.angle_gamma   90.00
#
_symmetry.space_group_name_H-M   'P 1'
#
loop_
_entity.id
_entity.type
_entity.pdbx_description
1 polymer ?
#
loop_
_entity_poly.entity_id
_entity_poly.type
_entity_poly.pdbx_seq_one_letter_code
_entity_poly.pdbx_strand_id
1 'polypeptide(L)'
;MERLAKGRHHLANRTSLLRMISAWESGARDASDPYRLLLCEAYGKSPDELGLGGGTEHVRSDIGLAYLGSLESATSALGELARFDEMKHSAVILGKYMPDALNAACLDWLFGESLADLRLSGSKVTSQDVAEVRTMTENLDRLDRFLGGEQCRLMALRYLRERVVPALKASKTQAVGRDLFSATAILCELVGWMAYDTSRHSRSGTSPRP
;
A
#
# COMPACT_ATOMS: atom_id res chain seq x y z
N MET A 1 -24.01 23.37 20.31
CA MET A 1 -23.82 23.01 18.89
C MET A 1 -25.12 22.97 18.07
N GLU A 2 -26.32 22.84 18.66
CA GLU A 2 -27.58 22.71 17.87
C GLU A 2 -28.23 24.03 17.39
N ARG A 3 -27.73 25.21 17.76
CA ARG A 3 -28.46 26.47 17.54
C ARG A 3 -28.06 27.32 16.34
N LEU A 4 -27.09 26.92 15.50
CA LEU A 4 -26.53 27.82 14.48
C LEU A 4 -26.63 27.41 13.00
N ALA A 5 -27.34 26.34 12.63
CA ALA A 5 -27.49 25.99 11.22
C ALA A 5 -28.95 25.68 10.84
N LYS A 6 -29.77 26.73 10.76
CA LYS A 6 -31.02 26.71 10.00
C LYS A 6 -30.77 27.28 8.62
N GLY A 7 -30.73 26.40 7.62
CA GLY A 7 -30.83 26.76 6.21
C GLY A 7 -29.69 26.24 5.35
N ARG A 8 -30.02 25.29 4.46
CA ARG A 8 -29.24 24.75 3.32
C ARG A 8 -28.36 23.51 3.49
N HIS A 9 -28.10 23.00 4.69
CA HIS A 9 -27.38 21.74 4.87
C HIS A 9 -28.07 20.83 5.89
N HIS A 10 -28.39 19.61 5.48
CA HIS A 10 -28.90 18.58 6.39
C HIS A 10 -27.74 18.19 7.32
N LEU A 11 -27.76 18.65 8.56
CA LEU A 11 -26.74 18.27 9.54
C LEU A 11 -26.79 16.75 9.76
N ALA A 12 -25.62 16.13 9.88
CA ALA A 12 -25.53 14.72 10.20
C ALA A 12 -26.13 14.47 11.60
N ASN A 13 -26.98 13.44 11.71
CA ASN A 13 -27.50 13.03 13.00
C ASN A 13 -26.38 12.41 13.87
N ARG A 14 -26.62 12.28 15.18
CA ARG A 14 -25.64 11.75 16.15
C ARG A 14 -25.08 10.39 15.73
N THR A 15 -25.91 9.50 15.20
CA THR A 15 -25.51 8.16 14.76
C THR A 15 -24.58 8.22 13.54
N SER A 16 -24.89 9.09 12.57
CA SER A 16 -24.04 9.34 11.40
C SER A 16 -22.71 9.98 11.80
N LEU A 17 -22.71 10.93 12.74
CA LEU A 17 -21.50 11.56 13.27
C LEU A 17 -20.61 10.55 13.99
N LEU A 18 -21.15 9.72 14.88
CA LEU A 18 -20.36 8.70 15.57
C LEU A 18 -19.74 7.70 14.60
N ARG A 19 -20.49 7.27 13.57
CA ARG A 19 -19.96 6.40 12.52
C ARG A 19 -18.86 7.07 11.71
N MET A 20 -19.01 8.35 11.40
CA MET A 20 -18.00 9.13 10.67
C MET A 20 -16.73 9.33 11.51
N ILE A 21 -16.88 9.71 12.78
CA ILE A 21 -15.75 9.87 13.71
C ILE A 21 -15.04 8.53 13.91
N SER A 22 -15.77 7.44 14.11
CA SER A 22 -15.17 6.10 14.20
C SER A 22 -14.41 5.71 12.92
N ALA A 23 -14.92 6.11 11.74
CA ALA A 23 -14.22 5.92 10.48
C ALA A 23 -12.96 6.80 10.36
N TRP A 24 -12.95 8.00 10.93
CA TRP A 24 -11.79 8.90 10.98
C TRP A 24 -10.72 8.38 11.95
N GLU A 25 -11.13 8.00 13.16
CA GLU A 25 -10.24 7.44 14.19
C GLU A 25 -9.60 6.12 13.76
N SER A 26 -10.29 5.33 12.93
CA SER A 26 -9.76 4.10 12.33
C SER A 26 -8.98 4.32 11.04
N GLY A 27 -8.91 5.55 10.52
CA GLY A 27 -8.28 5.87 9.24
C GLY A 27 -9.00 5.31 8.01
N ALA A 28 -10.24 4.84 8.17
CA ALA A 28 -11.06 4.31 7.07
C ALA A 28 -11.60 5.40 6.14
N ARG A 29 -11.60 6.67 6.58
CA ARG A 29 -12.02 7.83 5.80
C ARG A 29 -11.39 9.09 6.40
N ASP A 30 -11.20 10.13 5.59
CA ASP A 30 -10.76 11.44 6.09
C ASP A 30 -11.93 12.33 6.55
N ALA A 31 -11.63 13.25 7.45
CA ALA A 31 -12.57 14.31 7.82
C ALA A 31 -12.78 15.25 6.62
N SER A 32 -14.04 15.36 6.15
CA SER A 32 -14.39 16.33 5.10
C SER A 32 -14.25 17.76 5.62
N ASP A 33 -13.96 18.71 4.71
CA ASP A 33 -13.72 20.13 5.00
C ASP A 33 -14.61 20.79 6.07
N PRO A 34 -15.96 20.68 6.05
CA PRO A 34 -16.79 21.34 7.04
C PRO A 34 -16.60 20.81 8.47
N TYR A 35 -16.27 19.54 8.65
CA TYR A 35 -16.02 18.95 9.98
C TYR A 35 -14.60 19.18 10.46
N ARG A 36 -13.63 19.15 9.54
CA ARG A 36 -12.24 19.49 9.84
C ARG A 36 -12.13 20.90 10.43
N LEU A 37 -12.75 21.89 9.78
CA LEU A 37 -12.76 23.27 10.27
C LEU A 37 -13.43 23.37 11.65
N LEU A 38 -14.57 22.71 11.83
CA LEU A 38 -15.30 22.71 13.10
C LEU A 38 -14.49 22.07 14.24
N LEU A 39 -13.74 21.00 13.97
CA LEU A 39 -12.88 20.34 14.96
C LEU A 39 -11.67 21.21 15.29
N CYS A 40 -11.04 21.83 14.31
CA CYS A 40 -9.95 22.78 14.55
C CYS A 40 -10.41 23.95 15.42
N GLU A 41 -11.60 24.49 15.14
CA GLU A 41 -12.21 25.57 15.93
C GLU A 41 -12.56 25.09 17.35
N ALA A 42 -13.16 23.91 17.51
CA ALA A 42 -13.55 23.37 18.81
C ALA A 42 -12.37 23.04 19.72
N TYR A 43 -11.25 22.57 19.15
CA TYR A 43 -10.07 22.16 19.91
C TYR A 43 -8.97 23.24 19.94
N GLY A 44 -9.11 24.32 19.17
CA GLY A 44 -8.11 25.40 19.09
C GLY A 44 -6.75 24.94 18.56
N LYS A 45 -6.74 23.86 17.76
CA LYS A 45 -5.54 23.22 17.23
C LYS A 45 -5.56 23.24 15.71
N SER A 46 -4.38 23.20 15.10
CA SER A 46 -4.27 23.09 13.65
C SER A 46 -4.76 21.71 13.16
N PRO A 47 -5.15 21.59 11.87
CA PRO A 47 -5.48 20.30 11.29
C PRO A 47 -4.37 19.26 11.49
N ASP A 48 -3.10 19.64 11.34
CA ASP A 48 -1.96 18.74 11.50
C ASP A 48 -1.81 18.25 12.94
N GLU A 49 -2.01 19.13 13.93
CA GLU A 49 -1.96 18.81 15.36
C GLU A 49 -3.09 17.89 15.80
N LEU A 50 -4.19 17.85 15.05
CA LEU A 50 -5.32 16.95 15.25
C LEU A 50 -5.22 15.67 14.40
N GLY A 51 -4.17 15.52 13.59
CA GLY A 51 -4.07 14.40 12.64
C GLY A 51 -5.11 14.46 11.51
N LEU A 52 -5.66 15.63 11.22
CA LEU A 52 -6.69 15.93 10.21
C LEU A 52 -6.15 16.71 9.00
N GLY A 53 -4.89 17.10 9.05
CA GLY A 53 -4.28 17.99 8.09
C GLY A 53 -4.05 17.29 6.78
N GLY A 54 -4.97 17.46 5.82
CA GLY A 54 -4.87 17.01 4.43
C GLY A 54 -3.78 17.76 3.64
N GLY A 55 -2.58 17.86 4.18
CA GLY A 55 -1.41 18.41 3.51
C GLY A 55 -0.93 17.50 2.39
N THR A 56 -0.30 18.07 1.38
CA THR A 56 0.14 17.48 0.10
C THR A 56 1.14 16.30 0.19
N GLU A 57 1.25 15.62 1.33
CA GLU A 57 1.84 14.29 1.53
C GLU A 57 0.78 13.22 1.88
N HIS A 58 -0.50 13.46 1.57
CA HIS A 58 -1.56 12.45 1.73
C HIS A 58 -1.49 11.41 0.62
N VAL A 59 -0.78 10.34 0.91
CA VAL A 59 -0.81 9.06 0.22
C VAL A 59 -2.27 8.67 0.00
N ARG A 60 -2.67 8.48 -1.26
CA ARG A 60 -4.02 8.02 -1.59
C ARG A 60 -4.29 6.72 -0.80
N SER A 61 -5.42 6.64 -0.10
CA SER A 61 -5.84 5.44 0.65
C SER A 61 -6.13 4.21 -0.25
N ASP A 62 -5.73 4.26 -1.52
CA ASP A 62 -5.90 3.26 -2.57
C ASP A 62 -4.57 2.65 -3.03
N ILE A 63 -3.46 2.92 -2.33
CA ILE A 63 -2.15 2.40 -2.74
C ILE A 63 -2.12 0.87 -2.78
N GLY A 64 -1.82 0.31 -3.96
CA GLY A 64 -1.89 -1.14 -4.21
C GLY A 64 -3.32 -1.71 -4.28
N LEU A 65 -4.36 -0.86 -4.13
CA LEU A 65 -5.78 -1.22 -4.18
C LEU A 65 -6.48 -0.78 -5.47
N ALA A 66 -5.73 -0.20 -6.41
CA ALA A 66 -6.17 0.10 -7.76
C ALA A 66 -5.19 -0.50 -8.79
N TYR A 67 -5.72 -0.98 -9.92
CA TYR A 67 -4.87 -1.42 -11.03
C TYR A 67 -4.27 -0.22 -11.76
N LEU A 68 -2.99 -0.31 -12.09
CA LEU A 68 -2.23 0.70 -12.81
C LEU A 68 -1.66 0.06 -14.09
N GLY A 69 -2.20 0.41 -15.27
CA GLY A 69 -1.75 -0.12 -16.57
C GLY A 69 -0.40 0.45 -17.07
N SER A 70 0.27 1.27 -16.26
CA SER A 70 1.55 1.91 -16.57
C SER A 70 2.67 1.23 -15.79
N LEU A 71 3.78 0.87 -16.44
CA LEU A 71 4.93 0.26 -15.77
C LEU A 71 5.60 1.28 -14.84
N GLU A 72 5.66 2.55 -15.22
CA GLU A 72 6.15 3.63 -14.36
C GLU A 72 5.31 3.74 -13.08
N SER A 73 3.99 3.78 -13.23
CA SER A 73 3.06 3.88 -12.10
C SER A 73 3.09 2.64 -11.21
N ALA A 74 3.10 1.44 -11.79
CA ALA A 74 3.17 0.17 -11.05
C ALA A 74 4.48 0.04 -10.27
N THR A 75 5.62 0.41 -10.88
CA THR A 75 6.93 0.37 -10.21
C THR A 75 6.99 1.38 -9.06
N SER A 76 6.39 2.56 -9.23
CA SER A 76 6.32 3.58 -8.18
C SER A 76 5.40 3.14 -7.04
N ALA A 77 4.22 2.59 -7.35
CA ALA A 77 3.30 2.05 -6.37
C ALA A 77 3.91 0.91 -5.55
N LEU A 78 4.72 0.06 -6.17
CA LEU A 78 5.44 -1.02 -5.48
C LEU A 78 6.46 -0.49 -4.45
N GLY A 79 7.23 0.54 -4.82
CA GLY A 79 8.18 1.18 -3.91
C GLY A 79 7.51 1.88 -2.73
N GLU A 80 6.42 2.59 -3.00
CA GLU A 80 5.62 3.26 -1.97
C GLU A 80 4.90 2.26 -1.06
N LEU A 81 4.31 1.19 -1.62
CA LEU A 81 3.70 0.11 -0.83
C LEU A 81 4.73 -0.52 0.11
N ALA A 82 5.93 -0.81 -0.39
CA ALA A 82 7.00 -1.38 0.42
C ALA A 82 7.43 -0.45 1.57
N ARG A 83 7.52 0.86 1.29
CA ARG A 83 7.82 1.89 2.30
C ARG A 83 6.72 1.98 3.36
N PHE A 84 5.45 2.06 2.96
CA PHE A 84 4.34 2.18 3.90
C PHE A 84 4.13 0.92 4.73
N ASP A 85 4.40 -0.25 4.17
CA ASP A 85 4.40 -1.51 4.89
C ASP A 85 5.53 -1.55 5.94
N GLU A 86 6.77 -1.14 5.58
CA GLU A 86 7.89 -0.99 6.53
C GLU A 86 7.55 -0.04 7.69
N MET A 87 6.80 1.04 7.40
CA MET A 87 6.32 2.00 8.39
C MET A 87 5.07 1.55 9.17
N LYS A 88 4.52 0.36 8.89
CA LYS A 88 3.26 -0.16 9.45
C LYS A 88 2.09 0.83 9.29
N HIS A 89 2.06 1.55 8.16
CA HIS A 89 1.06 2.57 7.89
C HIS A 89 -0.36 1.96 7.84
N SER A 90 -1.33 2.61 8.48
CA SER A 90 -2.70 2.11 8.63
C SER A 90 -3.36 1.77 7.29
N ALA A 91 -3.14 2.59 6.26
CA ALA A 91 -3.66 2.36 4.91
C ALA A 91 -3.25 1.02 4.29
N VAL A 92 -2.06 0.49 4.63
CA VAL A 92 -1.55 -0.79 4.13
C VAL A 92 -1.92 -1.94 5.06
N ILE A 93 -1.79 -1.73 6.37
CA ILE A 93 -2.07 -2.77 7.37
C ILE A 93 -3.58 -3.10 7.48
N LEU A 94 -4.43 -2.08 7.38
CA LEU A 94 -5.90 -2.22 7.42
C LEU A 94 -6.52 -2.27 6.03
N GLY A 95 -5.70 -2.18 4.98
CA GLY A 95 -6.12 -2.25 3.60
C GLY A 95 -6.95 -3.50 3.35
N LYS A 96 -8.12 -3.34 2.72
CA LYS A 96 -8.97 -4.46 2.32
C LYS A 96 -8.71 -4.77 0.87
N TYR A 97 -8.64 -6.06 0.55
CA TYR A 97 -8.61 -6.53 -0.83
C TYR A 97 -9.76 -5.88 -1.64
N MET A 98 -9.42 -5.35 -2.82
CA MET A 98 -10.38 -4.72 -3.75
C MET A 98 -10.56 -5.62 -4.98
N PRO A 99 -11.72 -6.30 -5.13
CA PRO A 99 -11.99 -7.17 -6.28
C PRO A 99 -11.91 -6.42 -7.62
N ASP A 100 -12.31 -5.14 -7.63
CA ASP A 100 -12.31 -4.31 -8.83
C ASP A 100 -10.90 -4.09 -9.41
N ALA A 101 -9.87 -4.05 -8.55
CA ALA A 101 -8.48 -3.95 -9.00
C ALA A 101 -8.03 -5.22 -9.74
N LEU A 102 -8.41 -6.41 -9.25
CA LEU A 102 -8.14 -7.66 -9.94
C LEU A 102 -8.90 -7.74 -11.27
N ASN A 103 -10.18 -7.36 -11.28
CA ASN A 103 -10.98 -7.34 -12.50
C ASN A 103 -10.38 -6.40 -13.55
N ALA A 104 -9.96 -5.20 -13.15
CA ALA A 104 -9.29 -4.25 -14.04
C ALA A 104 -7.98 -4.82 -14.60
N ALA A 105 -7.17 -5.50 -13.77
CA ALA A 105 -5.95 -6.16 -14.23
C ALA A 105 -6.23 -7.27 -15.25
N CYS A 106 -7.27 -8.08 -15.02
CA CYS A 106 -7.68 -9.14 -15.95
C CYS A 106 -8.18 -8.58 -17.28
N LEU A 107 -8.97 -7.50 -17.25
CA LEU A 107 -9.48 -6.84 -18.45
C LEU A 107 -8.34 -6.20 -19.26
N ASP A 108 -7.40 -5.53 -18.61
CA ASP A 108 -6.23 -4.96 -19.28
C ASP A 108 -5.32 -6.05 -19.85
N TRP A 109 -5.15 -7.18 -19.15
CA TRP A 109 -4.40 -8.32 -19.71
C TRP A 109 -5.07 -8.92 -20.96
N LEU A 110 -6.40 -8.99 -20.99
CA LEU A 110 -7.17 -9.56 -22.11
C LEU A 110 -7.26 -8.63 -23.32
N PHE A 111 -7.41 -7.31 -23.08
CA PHE A 111 -7.80 -6.34 -24.10
C PHE A 111 -6.84 -5.15 -24.24
N GLY A 112 -5.94 -4.95 -23.28
CA GLY A 112 -5.04 -3.81 -23.24
C GLY A 112 -3.88 -3.94 -24.24
N GLU A 113 -3.26 -2.80 -24.52
CA GLU A 113 -2.02 -2.73 -25.29
C GLU A 113 -0.81 -2.64 -24.35
N SER A 114 0.28 -3.29 -24.71
CA SER A 114 1.53 -3.23 -23.92
C SER A 114 2.14 -1.83 -24.00
N LEU A 115 2.02 -1.05 -22.93
CA LEU A 115 2.70 0.24 -22.77
C LEU A 115 4.10 0.06 -22.18
N ALA A 116 5.13 0.29 -23.00
CA ALA A 116 6.52 0.36 -22.55
C ALA A 116 6.87 1.81 -22.15
N ASP A 117 6.24 2.31 -21.08
CA ASP A 117 6.34 3.71 -20.65
C ASP A 117 7.39 3.98 -19.56
N LEU A 118 8.10 2.94 -19.12
CA LEU A 118 9.05 3.05 -18.03
C LEU A 118 10.31 3.84 -18.44
N ARG A 119 10.54 4.98 -17.78
CA ARG A 119 11.77 5.75 -17.92
C ARG A 119 12.96 5.00 -17.32
N LEU A 120 13.93 4.69 -18.17
CA LEU A 120 15.13 3.95 -17.78
C LEU A 120 16.21 4.90 -17.22
N SER A 121 16.83 4.53 -16.11
CA SER A 121 17.90 5.30 -15.44
C SER A 121 18.83 4.39 -14.64
N GLY A 122 20.10 4.77 -14.45
CA GLY A 122 21.07 4.00 -13.67
C GLY A 122 21.82 2.91 -14.45
N SER A 123 22.58 2.09 -13.73
CA SER A 123 23.46 1.05 -14.29
C SER A 123 22.68 -0.04 -15.01
N LYS A 124 23.25 -0.60 -16.08
CA LYS A 124 22.61 -1.66 -16.87
C LYS A 124 22.41 -2.92 -16.03
N VAL A 125 21.19 -3.48 -16.07
CA VAL A 125 20.85 -4.77 -15.46
C VAL A 125 21.18 -5.91 -16.43
N THR A 126 21.70 -6.98 -15.86
CA THR A 126 22.16 -8.19 -16.53
C THR A 126 21.41 -9.42 -16.03
N SER A 127 21.64 -10.57 -16.68
CA SER A 127 21.11 -11.85 -16.21
C SER A 127 21.64 -12.26 -14.83
N GLN A 128 22.81 -11.77 -14.42
CA GLN A 128 23.38 -12.03 -13.10
C GLN A 128 22.55 -11.37 -12.00
N ASP A 129 22.09 -10.14 -12.23
CA ASP A 129 21.23 -9.42 -11.28
C ASP A 129 19.88 -10.13 -11.12
N VAL A 130 19.33 -10.69 -12.21
CA VAL A 130 18.10 -11.50 -12.14
C VAL A 130 18.32 -12.78 -11.32
N ALA A 131 19.47 -13.44 -11.49
CA ALA A 131 19.82 -14.62 -10.71
C ALA A 131 19.97 -14.28 -9.21
N GLU A 132 20.51 -13.11 -8.89
CA GLU A 132 20.57 -12.59 -7.51
C GLU A 132 19.17 -12.46 -6.90
N VAL A 133 18.23 -11.81 -7.61
CA VAL A 133 16.85 -11.65 -7.13
C VAL A 133 16.17 -12.99 -6.88
N ARG A 134 16.34 -13.97 -7.77
CA ARG A 134 15.79 -15.32 -7.60
C ARG A 134 16.39 -16.02 -6.37
N THR A 135 17.71 -16.00 -6.25
CA THR A 135 18.43 -16.61 -5.12
C THR A 135 18.01 -15.98 -3.79
N MET A 136 17.90 -14.65 -3.75
CA MET A 136 17.48 -13.94 -2.55
C MET A 136 16.02 -14.26 -2.18
N THR A 137 15.14 -14.38 -3.17
CA THR A 137 13.73 -14.77 -2.95
C THR A 137 13.64 -16.18 -2.35
N GLU A 138 14.40 -17.15 -2.87
CA GLU A 138 14.47 -18.51 -2.30
C GLU A 138 15.01 -18.52 -0.87
N ASN A 139 16.03 -17.70 -0.58
CA ASN A 139 16.57 -17.58 0.77
C ASN A 139 15.56 -16.96 1.75
N LEU A 140 14.82 -15.93 1.30
CA LEU A 140 13.77 -15.31 2.10
C LEU A 140 12.62 -16.29 2.39
N ASP A 141 12.20 -17.08 1.42
CA ASP A 141 11.18 -18.15 1.61
C ASP A 141 11.66 -19.20 2.62
N ARG A 142 12.93 -19.61 2.55
CA ARG A 142 13.49 -20.51 3.58
C ARG A 142 13.49 -19.87 4.96
N LEU A 143 13.95 -18.62 5.07
CA LEU A 143 14.00 -17.89 6.35
C LEU A 143 12.61 -17.72 6.94
N ASP A 144 11.60 -17.41 6.12
CA ASP A 144 10.21 -17.25 6.54
C ASP A 144 9.68 -18.49 7.26
N ARG A 145 9.96 -19.67 6.70
CA ARG A 145 9.58 -20.96 7.30
C ARG A 145 10.26 -21.24 8.65
N PHE A 146 11.39 -20.61 8.94
CA PHE A 146 12.14 -20.80 10.19
C PHE A 146 11.86 -19.74 11.25
N LEU A 147 11.78 -18.47 10.86
CA LEU A 147 11.68 -17.32 11.77
C LEU A 147 10.24 -16.81 11.94
N GLY A 148 9.34 -17.15 11.00
CA GLY A 148 7.98 -16.64 10.93
C GLY A 148 7.85 -15.34 10.11
N GLY A 149 6.60 -15.05 9.72
CA GLY A 149 6.22 -14.04 8.73
C GLY A 149 6.70 -12.61 8.96
N GLU A 150 6.63 -12.08 10.19
CA GLU A 150 6.76 -10.63 10.40
C GLU A 150 8.19 -10.12 10.15
N GLN A 151 9.20 -10.79 10.70
CA GLN A 151 10.60 -10.36 10.55
C GLN A 151 11.10 -10.58 9.12
N CYS A 152 10.75 -11.72 8.51
CA CYS A 152 11.12 -12.03 7.14
C CYS A 152 10.42 -11.10 6.13
N ARG A 153 9.17 -10.69 6.39
CA ARG A 153 8.46 -9.68 5.59
C ARG A 153 9.23 -8.36 5.54
N LEU A 154 9.69 -7.85 6.68
CA LEU A 154 10.45 -6.59 6.71
C LEU A 154 11.75 -6.67 5.90
N MET A 155 12.47 -7.80 5.98
CA MET A 155 13.67 -8.04 5.17
C MET A 155 13.35 -8.08 3.67
N ALA A 156 12.27 -8.77 3.28
CA ALA A 156 11.83 -8.88 1.90
C ALA A 156 11.40 -7.53 1.33
N LEU A 157 10.64 -6.74 2.09
CA LEU A 157 10.20 -5.39 1.71
C LEU A 157 11.38 -4.43 1.53
N ARG A 158 12.36 -4.48 2.43
CA ARG A 158 13.58 -3.68 2.29
C ARG A 158 14.37 -4.08 1.04
N TYR A 159 14.55 -5.38 0.80
CA TYR A 159 15.22 -5.87 -0.41
C TYR A 159 14.49 -5.42 -1.68
N LEU A 160 13.16 -5.53 -1.70
CA LEU A 160 12.30 -5.07 -2.77
C LEU A 160 12.50 -3.56 -3.03
N ARG A 161 12.42 -2.73 -1.99
CA ARG A 161 12.55 -1.27 -2.07
C ARG A 161 13.94 -0.82 -2.48
N GLU A 162 14.99 -1.40 -1.90
CA GLU A 162 16.37 -0.91 -2.04
C GLU A 162 17.13 -1.53 -3.21
N ARG A 163 16.76 -2.74 -3.66
CA ARG A 163 17.45 -3.44 -4.75
C ARG A 163 16.58 -3.64 -5.97
N VAL A 164 15.38 -4.19 -5.80
CA VAL A 164 14.55 -4.61 -6.94
C VAL A 164 13.88 -3.42 -7.64
N VAL A 165 13.29 -2.48 -6.90
CA VAL A 165 12.64 -1.29 -7.49
C VAL A 165 13.62 -0.43 -8.31
N PRO A 166 14.85 -0.15 -7.85
CA PRO A 166 15.86 0.49 -8.70
C PRO A 166 16.22 -0.34 -9.94
N ALA A 167 16.37 -1.66 -9.81
CA ALA A 167 16.67 -2.55 -10.93
C ALA A 167 15.55 -2.57 -11.99
N LEU A 168 14.28 -2.47 -11.57
CA LEU A 168 13.15 -2.31 -12.48
C LEU A 168 13.27 -1.04 -13.32
N LYS A 169 13.75 0.06 -12.74
CA LYS A 169 13.96 1.34 -13.44
C LYS A 169 15.25 1.39 -14.26
N ALA A 170 16.09 0.36 -14.20
CA ALA A 170 17.38 0.35 -14.87
C ALA A 170 17.33 -0.14 -16.31
N SER A 171 18.32 0.30 -17.11
CA SER A 171 18.45 -0.06 -18.52
C SER A 171 18.70 -1.56 -18.67
N LYS A 172 17.98 -2.21 -19.59
CA LYS A 172 17.99 -3.66 -19.78
C LYS A 172 17.52 -4.05 -21.17
N THR A 173 17.91 -5.23 -21.62
CA THR A 173 17.35 -5.82 -22.84
C THR A 173 15.93 -6.32 -22.57
N GLN A 174 15.13 -6.52 -23.62
CA GLN A 174 13.77 -7.03 -23.47
C GLN A 174 13.73 -8.41 -22.77
N ALA A 175 14.67 -9.30 -23.10
CA ALA A 175 14.77 -10.62 -22.46
C ALA A 175 15.06 -10.51 -20.96
N VAL A 176 16.10 -9.75 -20.58
CA VAL A 176 16.44 -9.53 -19.16
C VAL A 176 15.31 -8.81 -18.42
N GLY A 177 14.64 -7.86 -19.07
CA GLY A 177 13.47 -7.19 -18.51
C GLY A 177 12.34 -8.16 -18.16
N ARG A 178 11.97 -9.05 -19.09
CA ARG A 178 10.95 -10.08 -18.84
C ARG A 178 11.32 -10.98 -17.66
N ASP A 179 12.57 -11.44 -17.61
CA ASP A 179 13.01 -12.33 -16.54
C ASP A 179 13.05 -11.62 -15.17
N LEU A 180 13.42 -10.33 -15.15
CA LEU A 180 13.42 -9.51 -13.95
C LEU A 180 11.99 -9.25 -13.45
N PHE A 181 11.05 -8.90 -14.34
CA PHE A 181 9.64 -8.72 -13.96
C PHE A 181 9.04 -10.02 -13.41
N SER A 182 9.36 -11.16 -14.04
CA SER A 182 8.94 -12.47 -13.53
C SER A 182 9.53 -12.77 -12.15
N ALA A 183 10.83 -12.56 -11.95
CA ALA A 183 11.46 -12.75 -10.63
C ALA A 183 10.87 -11.81 -9.56
N THR A 184 10.56 -10.57 -9.94
CA THR A 184 9.94 -9.58 -9.04
C THR A 184 8.52 -9.97 -8.67
N ALA A 185 7.73 -10.50 -9.60
CA ALA A 185 6.38 -10.98 -9.32
C ALA A 185 6.38 -12.11 -8.28
N ILE A 186 7.32 -13.06 -8.39
CA ILE A 186 7.49 -14.15 -7.42
C ILE A 186 7.87 -13.60 -6.03
N LEU A 187 8.76 -12.61 -5.97
CA LEU A 187 9.09 -11.94 -4.70
C LEU A 187 7.85 -11.23 -4.10
N CYS A 188 7.05 -10.55 -4.91
CA CYS A 188 5.82 -9.89 -4.45
C CYS A 188 4.79 -10.89 -3.93
N GLU A 189 4.67 -12.05 -4.59
CA GLU A 189 3.83 -13.15 -4.12
C GLU A 189 4.29 -13.65 -2.75
N LEU A 190 5.60 -13.88 -2.57
CA LEU A 190 6.17 -14.29 -1.29
C LEU A 190 5.87 -13.28 -0.17
N VAL A 191 6.07 -11.98 -0.44
CA VAL A 191 5.72 -10.90 0.50
C VAL A 191 4.22 -10.92 0.84
N GLY A 192 3.37 -11.19 -0.15
CA GLY A 192 1.92 -11.34 0.04
C GLY A 192 1.56 -12.50 0.99
N TRP A 193 2.22 -13.66 0.84
CA TRP A 193 2.06 -14.80 1.75
C TRP A 193 2.51 -14.47 3.17
N MET A 194 3.69 -13.86 3.33
CA MET A 194 4.20 -13.43 4.65
C MET A 194 3.26 -12.43 5.34
N ALA A 195 2.68 -11.51 4.56
CA ALA A 195 1.70 -10.54 5.05
C ALA A 195 0.41 -11.22 5.54
N TYR A 196 -0.07 -12.19 4.77
CA TYR A 196 -1.25 -12.97 5.11
C TYR A 196 -1.07 -13.76 6.41
N ASP A 197 0.07 -14.43 6.58
CA ASP A 197 0.35 -15.22 7.77
C ASP A 197 0.48 -14.35 9.03
N THR A 198 1.12 -13.19 8.93
CA THR A 198 1.22 -12.24 10.04
C THR A 198 -0.16 -11.74 10.48
N SER A 199 -1.06 -11.46 9.53
CA SER A 199 -2.43 -11.02 9.84
C SER A 199 -3.25 -12.07 10.61
N ARG A 200 -3.02 -13.37 10.36
CA ARG A 200 -3.70 -14.46 11.07
C ARG A 200 -3.21 -14.65 12.50
N HIS A 201 -1.89 -14.52 12.73
CA HIS A 201 -1.31 -14.61 14.07
C HIS A 201 -1.81 -13.47 14.98
N SER A 202 -2.04 -12.27 14.44
CA SER A 202 -2.62 -11.16 15.21
C SER A 202 -4.07 -11.42 15.68
N ARG A 203 -4.85 -12.22 14.93
CA ARG A 203 -6.25 -12.54 15.26
C ARG A 203 -6.41 -13.68 16.26
N SER A 204 -5.46 -14.60 16.37
CA SER A 204 -5.53 -15.70 17.35
C SER A 204 -5.15 -15.28 18.77
N GLY A 205 -4.52 -14.10 18.95
CA GLY A 205 -4.11 -13.55 20.25
C GLY A 205 -5.22 -12.84 21.06
N THR A 206 -6.45 -12.72 20.55
CA THR A 206 -7.57 -12.04 21.25
C THR A 206 -8.74 -13.00 21.48
N SER A 207 -8.52 -14.02 22.30
CA SER A 207 -9.63 -14.64 23.05
C SER A 207 -9.65 -14.01 24.44
N PRO A 208 -10.67 -13.23 24.82
CA PRO A 208 -10.88 -12.94 26.22
C PRO A 208 -11.24 -14.27 26.88
N ARG A 209 -10.37 -14.75 27.77
CA ARG A 209 -10.76 -15.86 28.66
C ARG A 209 -12.01 -15.42 29.45
N PRO A 210 -13.00 -16.32 29.62
CA PRO A 210 -14.22 -16.05 30.36
C PRO A 210 -13.94 -15.71 31.84
#